data_AF-A0A932ST72-F1
#
_entry.id   AF-A0A932ST72-F1
#
_cell.length_a   1.000
_cell.length_b   1.000
_cell.length_c   1.000
_cell.angle_alpha   90.00
_cell.angle_beta   90.00
_cell.angle_gamma   90.00
#
_symmetry.space_group_name_H-M   'P 1'
#
loop_
_entity.id
_entity.type
_entity.pdbx_description
1 polymer ?
#
loop_
_entity_poly.entity_id
_entity_poly.type
_entity_poly.pdbx_seq_one_letter_code
_entity_poly.pdbx_strand_id
1 'polypeptide(L)'
;MEPTANAIQEMVRFFLPLCNDQSTLLELDEMASEERKWQFAHALFSKIRDKTIRANEAKDQLLQYQYGFEEICAKTLYNISGHIKGTTEFPYQFDDDSPFWVIPIAVSFARVLGVADPLSISSLLRPRASG
;
A
#
# COMPACT_ATOMS: atom_id res chain seq x y z
N MET A 1 2.26 -12.76 -11.65
CA MET A 1 2.20 -11.64 -10.69
C MET A 1 1.25 -12.04 -9.59
N GLU A 2 1.64 -11.86 -8.34
CA GLU A 2 0.89 -12.28 -7.15
C GLU A 2 -0.41 -11.43 -6.99
N PRO A 3 -1.57 -12.03 -6.63
CA PRO A 3 -2.85 -11.32 -6.58
C PRO A 3 -2.90 -10.11 -5.63
N THR A 4 -2.23 -10.20 -4.47
CA THR A 4 -2.13 -9.11 -3.49
C THR A 4 -1.38 -7.91 -4.05
N ALA A 5 -0.25 -8.13 -4.74
CA ALA A 5 0.51 -7.06 -5.38
C ALA A 5 -0.30 -6.34 -6.48
N ASN A 6 -1.07 -7.08 -7.28
CA ASN A 6 -1.97 -6.47 -8.27
C ASN A 6 -3.03 -5.57 -7.62
N ALA A 7 -3.61 -6.02 -6.51
CA ALA A 7 -4.61 -5.25 -5.78
C ALA A 7 -4.02 -3.98 -5.15
N ILE A 8 -2.81 -4.09 -4.57
CA ILE A 8 -2.04 -2.94 -4.09
C ILE A 8 -1.82 -1.95 -5.23
N GLN A 9 -1.36 -2.42 -6.39
CA GLN A 9 -1.11 -1.57 -7.55
C GLN A 9 -2.38 -0.84 -8.03
N GLU A 10 -3.51 -1.55 -8.09
CA GLU A 10 -4.80 -0.96 -8.46
C GLU A 10 -5.18 0.19 -7.51
N MET A 11 -5.09 -0.03 -6.20
CA MET A 11 -5.39 1.00 -5.20
C MET A 11 -4.41 2.17 -5.23
N VAL A 12 -3.10 1.91 -5.39
CA VAL A 12 -2.08 2.96 -5.53
C VAL A 12 -2.38 3.84 -6.75
N ARG A 13 -2.71 3.24 -7.90
CA ARG A 13 -3.09 3.97 -9.12
C ARG A 13 -4.38 4.76 -8.96
N PHE A 14 -5.32 4.25 -8.17
CA PHE A 14 -6.53 4.98 -7.84
C PHE A 14 -6.22 6.26 -7.03
N PHE A 15 -5.35 6.18 -6.03
CA PHE A 15 -5.03 7.32 -5.16
C PHE A 15 -4.03 8.30 -5.76
N LEU A 16 -3.13 7.86 -6.64
CA LEU A 16 -2.11 8.68 -7.29
C LEU A 16 -2.61 10.07 -7.75
N PRO A 17 -3.67 10.19 -8.57
CA PRO A 17 -4.16 11.49 -9.03
C PRO A 17 -4.88 12.31 -7.95
N LEU A 18 -5.16 11.74 -6.78
CA LEU A 18 -5.88 12.38 -5.67
C LEU A 18 -4.95 12.93 -4.59
N CYS A 19 -3.65 12.61 -4.66
CA CYS A 19 -2.65 13.01 -3.66
C CYS A 19 -1.74 14.14 -4.19
N ASN A 20 -1.43 15.09 -3.31
CA ASN A 20 -0.46 16.15 -3.60
C ASN A 20 0.98 15.63 -3.55
N ASP A 21 1.33 14.85 -2.52
CA ASP A 21 2.59 14.12 -2.48
C ASP A 21 2.39 12.76 -3.16
N GLN A 22 3.08 12.54 -4.27
CA GLN A 22 2.98 11.30 -5.04
C GLN A 22 4.25 10.45 -4.97
N SER A 23 5.30 10.92 -4.28
CA SER A 23 6.63 10.36 -4.48
C SER A 23 6.70 8.88 -4.07
N THR A 24 6.12 8.55 -2.92
CA THR A 24 6.12 7.21 -2.33
C THR A 24 5.03 6.33 -2.94
N LEU A 25 3.93 6.90 -3.43
CA LEU A 25 2.94 6.18 -4.25
C LEU A 25 3.51 5.73 -5.59
N LEU A 26 4.30 6.56 -6.27
CA LEU A 26 4.98 6.18 -7.51
C LEU A 26 5.98 5.05 -7.28
N GLU A 27 6.78 5.12 -6.20
CA GLU A 27 7.66 4.02 -5.82
C GLU A 27 6.87 2.73 -5.51
N LEU A 28 5.71 2.82 -4.84
CA LEU A 28 4.84 1.67 -4.58
C LEU A 28 4.24 1.07 -5.86
N ASP A 29 3.79 1.89 -6.82
CA ASP A 29 3.25 1.41 -8.11
C ASP A 29 4.30 0.60 -8.87
N GLU A 30 5.53 1.14 -8.91
CA GLU A 30 6.67 0.48 -9.54
C GLU A 30 7.01 -0.83 -8.83
N MET A 31 7.12 -0.82 -7.50
CA MET A 31 7.42 -2.03 -6.72
C MET A 31 6.33 -3.09 -6.90
N ALA A 32 5.05 -2.73 -6.81
CA ALA A 32 3.94 -3.67 -6.98
C ALA A 32 3.94 -4.35 -8.37
N SER A 33 4.46 -3.65 -9.39
CA SER A 33 4.60 -4.20 -10.76
C SER A 33 5.76 -5.18 -10.95
N GLU A 34 6.77 -5.16 -10.07
CA GLU A 34 8.00 -5.92 -10.23
C GLU A 34 8.37 -6.71 -8.97
N GLU A 35 8.10 -8.02 -9.01
CA GLU A 35 8.33 -8.96 -7.92
C GLU A 35 9.75 -8.93 -7.32
N ARG A 36 10.76 -8.69 -8.17
CA ARG A 36 12.16 -8.58 -7.73
C ARG A 36 12.43 -7.38 -6.83
N LYS A 37 11.56 -6.37 -6.86
CA LYS A 37 11.68 -5.15 -6.06
C LYS A 37 11.06 -5.29 -4.67
N TRP A 38 10.18 -6.27 -4.44
CA TRP A 38 9.45 -6.40 -3.19
C TRP A 38 10.35 -6.59 -1.96
N GLN A 39 11.47 -7.29 -2.11
CA GLN A 39 12.48 -7.42 -1.04
C GLN A 39 13.06 -6.08 -0.57
N PHE A 40 13.00 -5.03 -1.41
CA PHE A 40 13.46 -3.69 -1.06
C PHE A 40 12.36 -2.81 -0.48
N ALA A 41 11.11 -3.30 -0.36
CA ALA A 41 10.00 -2.53 0.18
C ALA A 41 10.20 -2.14 1.66
N HIS A 42 11.08 -2.82 2.40
CA HIS A 42 11.51 -2.36 3.73
C HIS A 42 12.19 -0.97 3.69
N ALA A 43 13.00 -0.69 2.67
CA ALA A 43 13.63 0.63 2.53
C ALA A 43 12.60 1.72 2.21
N LEU A 44 11.60 1.39 1.39
CA LEU A 44 10.49 2.28 1.11
C LEU A 44 9.64 2.52 2.36
N PHE A 45 9.36 1.48 3.15
CA PHE A 45 8.68 1.61 4.44
C PHE A 45 9.41 2.61 5.36
N SER A 46 10.75 2.53 5.47
CA SER A 46 11.51 3.51 6.28
C SER A 46 11.32 4.95 5.79
N LYS A 47 11.34 5.19 4.48
CA LYS A 47 11.08 6.52 3.91
C LYS A 47 9.67 7.02 4.24
N ILE A 48 8.66 6.15 4.08
CA ILE A 48 7.27 6.50 4.38
C ILE A 48 7.13 6.79 5.87
N ARG A 49 7.77 6.00 6.73
CA ARG A 49 7.70 6.18 8.19
C ARG A 49 8.19 7.55 8.64
N ASP A 50 9.27 8.05 8.04
CA ASP A 50 9.76 9.40 8.31
C ASP A 50 8.73 10.47 7.92
N LYS A 51 8.01 10.27 6.80
CA LYS A 51 6.91 11.15 6.39
C LYS A 51 5.73 11.07 7.35
N THR A 52 5.35 9.86 7.80
CA THR A 52 4.28 9.65 8.79
C THR A 52 4.57 10.37 10.10
N ILE A 53 5.81 10.31 10.59
CA ILE A 53 6.21 11.02 11.82
C ILE A 53 6.01 12.53 11.66
N ARG A 54 6.45 13.11 10.53
CA ARG A 54 6.26 14.54 10.26
C ARG A 54 4.79 14.93 10.13
N ALA A 55 3.97 14.10 9.47
CA ALA A 55 2.53 14.32 9.37
C ALA A 55 1.82 14.24 10.74
N ASN A 56 2.29 13.36 11.63
CA ASN A 56 1.81 13.28 13.01
C ASN A 56 2.17 14.55 13.81
N GLU A 57 3.41 15.01 13.73
CA GLU A 57 3.88 16.24 14.38
C GLU A 57 3.09 17.47 13.89
N ALA A 58 2.83 17.55 12.58
CA ALA A 58 2.03 18.62 11.96
C ALA A 58 0.52 18.46 12.18
N LYS A 59 0.05 17.34 12.73
CA LYS A 59 -1.36 16.96 12.86
C LYS A 59 -2.13 17.00 11.53
N ASP A 60 -1.45 16.72 10.42
CA ASP A 60 -2.04 16.67 9.10
C ASP A 60 -2.75 15.32 8.91
N GLN A 61 -4.06 15.30 9.17
CA GLN A 61 -4.85 14.08 9.11
C GLN A 61 -4.85 13.44 7.72
N LEU A 62 -4.90 14.25 6.65
CA LEU A 62 -4.96 13.70 5.30
C LEU A 62 -3.67 12.93 4.98
N LEU A 63 -2.51 13.54 5.30
CA LEU A 63 -1.22 12.88 5.13
C LEU A 63 -1.05 11.66 6.04
N GLN A 64 -1.63 11.66 7.24
CA GLN A 64 -1.61 10.49 8.11
C GLN A 64 -2.35 9.30 7.49
N TYR A 65 -3.52 9.52 6.87
CA TYR A 65 -4.25 8.46 6.16
C TYR A 65 -3.49 7.98 4.92
N GLN A 66 -2.93 8.91 4.15
CA GLN A 66 -2.13 8.59 2.98
C GLN A 66 -0.93 7.71 3.37
N TYR A 67 -0.08 8.19 4.28
CA TYR A 67 1.14 7.46 4.64
C TYR A 67 0.83 6.17 5.42
N GLY A 68 -0.27 6.11 6.17
CA GLY A 68 -0.73 4.86 6.76
C GLY A 68 -1.10 3.79 5.71
N PHE A 69 -1.76 4.19 4.63
CA PHE A 69 -2.03 3.31 3.48
C PHE A 69 -0.73 2.87 2.79
N GLU A 70 0.20 3.79 2.58
CA GLU A 70 1.48 3.47 1.94
C GLU A 70 2.35 2.53 2.81
N GLU A 71 2.42 2.76 4.13
CA GLU A 71 3.15 1.92 5.08
C GLU A 71 2.65 0.47 5.01
N ILE A 72 1.33 0.25 5.05
CA ILE A 72 0.78 -1.10 5.06
C ILE A 72 0.99 -1.83 3.73
N CYS A 73 0.97 -1.11 2.61
CA CYS A 73 1.32 -1.66 1.30
C CYS A 73 2.79 -2.09 1.24
N ALA A 74 3.71 -1.24 1.72
CA ALA A 74 5.14 -1.55 1.74
C ALA A 74 5.45 -2.76 2.64
N LYS A 75 4.83 -2.83 3.83
CA LYS A 75 4.92 -4.00 4.73
C LYS A 75 4.44 -5.27 4.04
N THR A 76 3.29 -5.20 3.38
CA THR A 76 2.67 -6.35 2.72
C THR A 76 3.54 -6.86 1.57
N LEU A 77 4.01 -5.97 0.67
CA LEU A 77 4.90 -6.33 -0.44
C LEU A 77 6.18 -6.99 0.08
N TYR A 78 6.79 -6.42 1.13
CA TYR A 78 7.95 -7.02 1.75
C TYR A 78 7.62 -8.42 2.28
N ASN A 79 6.60 -8.58 3.11
CA ASN A 79 6.25 -9.88 3.70
C ASN A 79 6.01 -10.99 2.67
N ILE A 80 5.29 -10.69 1.57
CA ILE A 80 5.04 -11.69 0.52
C ILE A 80 6.30 -12.03 -0.29
N SER A 81 7.31 -11.15 -0.31
CA SER A 81 8.58 -11.43 -0.99
C SER A 81 9.40 -12.55 -0.35
N GLY A 82 9.16 -12.83 0.94
CA GLY A 82 9.71 -14.00 1.63
C GLY A 82 9.18 -15.34 1.10
N HIS A 83 8.08 -15.34 0.34
CA HIS A 83 7.55 -16.54 -0.32
C HIS A 83 8.11 -16.77 -1.74
N ILE A 84 8.91 -15.83 -2.26
CA ILE A 84 9.56 -15.98 -3.57
C ILE A 84 10.68 -17.03 -3.45
N LYS A 85 10.74 -17.96 -4.39
CA LYS A 85 11.80 -18.98 -4.40
C LYS A 85 13.16 -18.34 -4.71
N GLY A 86 14.14 -18.57 -3.84
CA GLY A 86 15.52 -18.11 -4.02
C GLY A 86 15.91 -16.90 -3.16
N THR A 87 14.99 -16.35 -2.37
CA THR A 87 15.29 -15.35 -1.34
C THR A 87 15.78 -16.07 -0.08
N THR A 88 17.10 -16.17 0.10
CA THR A 88 17.73 -16.91 1.22
C THR A 88 17.94 -16.08 2.49
N GLU A 89 17.78 -14.76 2.42
CA GLU A 89 17.94 -13.85 3.55
C GLU A 89 16.66 -13.02 3.70
N PHE A 90 15.78 -13.48 4.61
CA PHE A 90 14.55 -12.77 4.95
C PHE A 90 14.53 -12.45 6.45
N PRO A 91 15.42 -11.54 6.92
CA PRO A 91 15.82 -11.59 8.31
C PRO A 91 14.70 -11.35 9.32
N TYR A 92 13.67 -10.53 9.02
CA TYR A 92 12.49 -10.38 9.88
C TYR A 92 11.31 -9.86 9.06
N GLN A 93 10.18 -10.59 9.03
CA GLN A 93 8.91 -10.09 8.47
C GLN A 93 8.36 -8.96 9.35
N PHE A 94 7.63 -8.03 8.74
CA PHE A 94 6.72 -7.15 9.47
C PHE A 94 5.53 -7.96 9.99
N ASP A 95 4.60 -7.31 10.69
CA ASP A 95 3.37 -7.91 11.21
C ASP A 95 2.67 -8.81 10.16
N ASP A 96 2.48 -10.09 10.48
CA ASP A 96 1.92 -11.12 9.59
C ASP A 96 0.49 -10.79 9.12
N ASP A 97 -0.22 -9.96 9.87
CA ASP A 97 -1.57 -9.53 9.57
C ASP A 97 -1.65 -8.33 8.62
N SER A 98 -0.50 -7.76 8.22
CA SER A 98 -0.44 -6.59 7.34
C SER A 98 -1.28 -6.70 6.06
N PRO A 99 -1.38 -7.86 5.35
CA PRO A 99 -2.23 -7.98 4.17
C PRO A 99 -3.72 -7.75 4.46
N PHE A 100 -4.21 -8.11 5.67
CA PHE A 100 -5.61 -7.93 6.06
C PHE A 100 -5.98 -6.47 6.30
N TRP A 101 -4.99 -5.61 6.56
CA TRP A 101 -5.17 -4.19 6.86
C TRP A 101 -5.13 -3.27 5.64
N VAL A 102 -4.61 -3.74 4.49
CA VAL A 102 -4.51 -2.94 3.26
C VAL A 102 -5.88 -2.37 2.85
N ILE A 103 -6.89 -3.23 2.72
CA ILE A 103 -8.24 -2.82 2.30
C ILE A 103 -8.92 -1.89 3.33
N PRO A 104 -9.00 -2.24 4.64
CA PRO A 104 -9.62 -1.36 5.64
C PRO A 104 -9.01 0.05 5.68
N ILE A 105 -7.68 0.14 5.58
CA ILE A 105 -6.96 1.42 5.58
C ILE A 105 -7.24 2.18 4.29
N ALA A 106 -7.18 1.53 3.13
CA ALA A 106 -7.47 2.13 1.83
C ALA A 106 -8.91 2.70 1.76
N VAL A 107 -9.90 1.96 2.25
CA VAL A 107 -11.29 2.43 2.33
C VAL A 107 -11.43 3.63 3.26
N SER A 108 -10.72 3.63 4.39
CA SER A 108 -10.72 4.77 5.31
C SER A 108 -10.08 6.01 4.68
N PHE A 109 -8.99 5.83 3.93
CA PHE A 109 -8.34 6.91 3.20
C PHE A 109 -9.25 7.49 2.10
N ALA A 110 -9.90 6.64 1.31
CA ALA A 110 -10.85 7.06 0.28
C ALA A 110 -12.00 7.91 0.85
N ARG A 111 -12.50 7.56 2.05
CA ARG A 111 -13.53 8.36 2.74
C ARG A 111 -13.03 9.75 3.12
N VAL A 112 -11.79 9.86 3.61
CA VAL A 112 -11.19 11.14 4.01
C VAL A 112 -10.93 12.04 2.79
N LEU A 113 -10.59 11.44 1.65
CA LEU A 113 -10.50 12.12 0.35
C LEU A 113 -11.86 12.56 -0.23
N GLY A 114 -12.98 12.15 0.37
CA GLY A 114 -14.31 12.47 -0.14
C GLY A 114 -14.71 11.69 -1.40
N VAL A 115 -14.10 10.51 -1.63
CA VAL A 115 -14.48 9.63 -2.74
C VAL A 115 -15.93 9.17 -2.55
N ALA A 116 -16.77 9.41 -3.58
CA ALA A 116 -18.20 9.12 -3.51
C ALA A 116 -18.52 7.62 -3.30
N ASP A 117 -17.74 6.74 -3.95
CA ASP A 117 -17.79 5.29 -3.73
C ASP A 117 -16.42 4.78 -3.25
N PRO A 118 -16.19 4.68 -1.93
CA PRO A 118 -14.95 4.17 -1.36
C PRO A 118 -14.63 2.71 -1.72
N LEU A 119 -15.57 1.94 -2.25
CA LEU A 119 -15.33 0.56 -2.68
C LEU A 119 -14.81 0.49 -4.12
N SER A 120 -14.91 1.58 -4.87
CA SER A 120 -14.42 1.66 -6.26
C SER A 120 -12.89 1.56 -6.38
N ILE A 121 -12.16 1.70 -5.26
CA ILE A 121 -10.69 1.72 -5.17
C ILE A 121 -10.02 0.41 -5.57
N SER A 122 -10.75 -0.72 -5.53
CA SER A 122 -10.24 -2.00 -6.02
C SER A 122 -11.34 -2.90 -6.57
N SER A 123 -11.02 -3.63 -7.63
CA SER A 123 -11.80 -4.72 -8.20
C SER A 123 -12.12 -5.83 -7.18
N LEU A 124 -11.30 -6.02 -6.14
CA LEU A 124 -11.57 -7.00 -5.08
C LEU A 124 -12.84 -6.69 -4.27
N LEU A 125 -13.26 -5.43 -4.24
CA LEU A 125 -14.42 -4.97 -3.48
C LEU A 125 -15.70 -4.92 -4.32
N ARG A 126 -15.60 -5.19 -5.62
CA ARG A 126 -16.75 -5.17 -6.52
C ARG A 126 -17.46 -6.53 -6.49
N PRO A 127 -18.80 -6.54 -6.46
CA PRO A 127 -19.55 -7.79 -6.66
C PRO A 127 -19.13 -8.44 -7.97
N ARG A 128 -18.85 -9.74 -7.95
CA ARG A 128 -18.72 -10.50 -9.20
C ARG A 128 -20.05 -10.39 -9.92
N ALA A 129 -20.03 -9.89 -11.16
CA ALA A 129 -21.22 -9.93 -12.00
C ALA A 129 -21.67 -11.40 -12.10
N SER A 130 -22.85 -11.70 -11.59
CA SER A 130 -23.51 -12.99 -11.80
C SER A 130 -23.75 -13.13 -13.31
N GLY A 131 -23.02 -14.04 -13.95
CA GLY A 131 -23.27 -14.45 -15.33
C GLY A 131 -24.51 -15.33 -15.43
#